data_AF-A0A6J6V151-F1
#
_entry.id   AF-A0A6J6V151-F1
#
_cell.length_a   1.000
_cell.length_b   1.000
_cell.length_c   1.000
_cell.angle_alpha   90.00
_cell.angle_beta   90.00
_cell.angle_gamma   90.00
#
_symmetry.space_group_name_H-M   'P 1'
#
loop_
_entity.id
_entity.type
_entity.pdbx_description
1 polymer ?
#
loop_
_entity_poly.entity_id
_entity_poly.type
_entity_poly.pdbx_seq_one_letter_code
_entity_poly.pdbx_strand_id
1 'polypeptide(L)' 'MRSPEDLGRAIAEIRKSQHLTQAQLAEQGAMSRDSFAHLERGRQGRSIELLLRLLRRLGATVTITVGDRDGAV' A
#
# COMPACT_ATOMS: atom_id res chain seq x y z
N MET A 1 10.31 4.35 3.11
CA MET A 1 9.56 4.58 1.86
C MET A 1 9.74 6.02 1.42
N ARG A 2 9.87 6.31 0.12
CA ARG A 2 10.21 7.66 -0.38
C ARG A 2 9.19 8.24 -1.36
N SER A 3 8.33 7.41 -1.94
CA SER A 3 7.33 7.83 -2.92
C SER A 3 6.04 6.98 -2.85
N PRO A 4 4.93 7.44 -3.47
CA PRO A 4 3.72 6.64 -3.60
C PRO A 4 3.93 5.30 -4.32
N GLU A 5 4.86 5.23 -5.27
CA GLU A 5 5.21 4.00 -5.99
C GLU A 5 5.92 2.99 -5.08
N ASP A 6 6.75 3.46 -4.13
CA ASP A 6 7.34 2.57 -3.12
C ASP A 6 6.26 1.92 -2.24
N LEU A 7 5.23 2.70 -1.90
CA LEU A 7 4.07 2.22 -1.14
C LEU A 7 3.25 1.19 -1.93
N GLY A 8 2.90 1.53 -3.18
CA GLY A 8 2.17 0.63 -4.05
C GLY A 8 2.90 -0.69 -4.30
N ARG A 9 4.22 -0.64 -4.50
CA ARG A 9 5.06 -1.84 -4.65
C ARG A 9 5.07 -2.69 -3.38
N ALA A 10 5.22 -2.08 -2.20
CA ALA A 10 5.18 -2.83 -0.95
C ALA A 10 3.84 -3.56 -0.77
N ILE A 11 2.72 -2.90 -1.07
CA ILE A 11 1.39 -3.51 -1.01
C ILE A 11 1.27 -4.66 -2.00
N ALA A 12 1.76 -4.49 -3.24
CA ALA A 12 1.74 -5.53 -4.25
C ALA A 12 2.53 -6.78 -3.83
N GLU A 13 3.71 -6.59 -3.23
CA GLU A 13 4.53 -7.71 -2.76
C GLU A 13 3.87 -8.45 -1.58
N ILE A 14 3.31 -7.73 -0.61
CA ILE A 14 2.57 -8.32 0.52
C ILE A 14 1.33 -9.07 0.04
N ARG A 15 0.57 -8.49 -0.90
CA ARG A 15 -0.61 -9.13 -1.47
C ARG A 15 -0.24 -10.45 -2.17
N LYS A 16 0.83 -10.43 -2.98
CA LYS A 16 1.31 -11.62 -3.68
C LYS A 16 1.83 -12.69 -2.72
N SER A 17 2.51 -12.30 -1.64
CA SER A 17 2.97 -13.27 -0.63
C SER A 17 1.82 -13.95 0.12
N GLN A 18 0.63 -13.36 0.09
CA GLN A 18 -0.61 -13.94 0.61
C GLN A 18 -1.45 -14.64 -0.47
N HIS A 19 -0.91 -14.81 -1.69
CA HIS A 19 -1.59 -15.42 -2.83
C HIS A 19 -2.91 -14.74 -3.23
N LEU A 20 -3.05 -13.44 -2.95
CA LEU A 20 -4.24 -12.67 -3.28
C LEU A 20 -4.10 -12.01 -4.67
N THR A 21 -5.19 -12.00 -5.43
CA THR A 21 -5.32 -11.17 -6.64
C THR A 21 -5.67 -9.73 -6.27
N GLN A 22 -5.47 -8.80 -7.20
CA GLN A 22 -5.90 -7.40 -7.02
C GLN A 22 -7.40 -7.29 -6.74
N ALA A 23 -8.24 -8.13 -7.37
CA ALA A 23 -9.68 -8.13 -7.17
C ALA A 23 -10.05 -8.57 -5.75
N GLN A 24 -9.45 -9.65 -5.26
CA GLN A 24 -9.72 -10.17 -3.91
C GLN A 24 -9.34 -9.17 -2.81
N LEU A 25 -8.18 -8.51 -2.93
CA LEU A 25 -7.80 -7.50 -1.92
C LEU A 25 -8.60 -6.20 -2.06
N ALA A 26 -8.97 -5.81 -3.29
CA ALA A 26 -9.82 -4.65 -3.52
C ALA A 26 -11.23 -4.84 -2.91
N GLU A 27 -11.79 -6.04 -3.02
CA GLU A 27 -13.07 -6.41 -2.40
C GLU A 27 -13.01 -6.29 -0.86
N GLN A 28 -11.94 -6.79 -0.23
CA GLN A 28 -11.72 -6.63 1.22
C GLN A 28 -11.60 -5.17 1.66
N GLY A 29 -11.08 -4.30 0.80
CA GLY A 29 -10.90 -2.87 1.05
C GLY A 29 -12.08 -2.00 0.63
N ALA A 30 -13.22 -2.59 0.23
CA ALA A 30 -14.38 -1.88 -0.31
C ALA A 30 -14.02 -0.90 -1.45
N MET A 31 -13.06 -1.28 -2.30
CA MET A 31 -12.57 -0.47 -3.41
C MET A 31 -12.67 -1.21 -4.74
N SER A 32 -12.77 -0.46 -5.84
CA SER A 32 -12.76 -1.08 -7.16
C SER A 32 -11.37 -1.65 -7.49
N ARG A 33 -11.33 -2.74 -8.26
CA ARG A 33 -10.09 -3.34 -8.76
C ARG A 33 -9.21 -2.32 -9.49
N ASP A 34 -9.82 -1.43 -10.27
CA ASP A 34 -9.08 -0.43 -11.04
C ASP A 34 -8.48 0.64 -10.12
N SER A 35 -9.22 1.12 -9.11
CA SER A 35 -8.69 2.03 -8.09
C SER A 35 -7.52 1.41 -7.33
N PHE A 36 -7.62 0.11 -7.01
CA PHE A 36 -6.55 -0.65 -6.38
C PHE A 36 -5.34 -0.85 -7.31
N ALA A 37 -5.56 -1.09 -8.60
CA ALA A 37 -4.49 -1.16 -9.58
C ALA A 37 -3.80 0.20 -9.78
N HIS A 38 -4.51 1.33 -9.64
CA HIS A 38 -3.87 2.64 -9.54
C HIS A 38 -3.04 2.76 -8.26
N LEU A 39 -3.44 2.09 -7.18
CA LEU A 39 -2.77 2.17 -5.87
C LEU A 39 -1.41 1.50 -5.91
N GLU A 40 -1.38 0.27 -6.39
CA GLU A 40 -0.13 -0.49 -6.51
C GLU A 40 0.86 0.16 -7.48
N ARG A 41 0.38 0.96 -8.42
CA ARG A 41 1.23 1.74 -9.35
C ARG A 41 1.63 3.12 -8.82
N GLY A 42 1.25 3.48 -7.59
CA GLY A 42 1.54 4.80 -7.00
C GLY A 42 0.69 5.96 -7.56
N ARG A 43 -0.36 5.67 -8.33
CA ARG A 43 -1.22 6.67 -9.01
C ARG A 43 -2.41 7.12 -8.17
N GLN A 44 -2.27 7.19 -6.84
CA GLN A 44 -3.36 7.56 -5.91
C GLN A 44 -3.66 9.07 -5.84
N GLY A 45 -3.04 9.86 -6.73
CA GLY A 45 -3.16 11.31 -6.72
C GLY A 45 -2.22 11.98 -5.72
N ARG A 46 -2.37 13.31 -5.59
CA ARG A 46 -1.42 14.17 -4.86
C ARG A 46 -1.44 14.00 -3.34
N SER A 47 -2.46 13.35 -2.77
CA SER A 47 -2.65 13.25 -1.32
C SER A 47 -1.55 12.43 -0.63
N ILE A 48 -1.26 11.22 -1.14
CA ILE A 48 -0.18 10.37 -0.59
C ILE A 48 1.18 11.02 -0.79
N GLU A 49 1.40 11.66 -1.93
CA GLU A 49 2.64 12.36 -2.21
C GLU A 49 2.87 13.52 -1.22
N LEU A 50 1.83 14.32 -0.97
CA LEU A 50 1.86 15.40 0.01
C LEU A 50 2.16 14.87 1.42
N LEU A 51 1.47 13.81 1.85
CA LEU A 51 1.68 13.19 3.16
C LEU A 51 3.13 12.74 3.35
N LEU A 52 3.68 11.97 2.39
CA LEU A 52 5.08 11.51 2.44
C LEU A 52 6.08 12.68 2.42
N ARG A 53 5.74 13.77 1.73
CA ARG A 53 6.56 14.99 1.71
C ARG A 53 6.55 15.70 3.07
N LEU A 54 5.39 15.81 3.71
CA LEU A 54 5.26 16.42 5.03
C LEU A 54 6.00 15.61 6.10
N LEU A 55 5.81 14.28 6.13
CA LEU A 55 6.51 13.40 7.07
C LEU A 55 8.05 13.53 6.96
N ARG A 56 8.57 13.57 5.72
CA ARG A 56 10.00 13.79 5.49
C ARG A 56 10.48 15.15 6.00
N ARG A 57 9.69 16.20 5.81
CA ARG A 57 10.02 17.55 6.35
C ARG A 57 10.08 17.57 7.87
N LEU A 58 9.34 16.69 8.53
CA LEU A 58 9.35 16.52 9.98
C LEU A 58 10.48 15.59 10.46
N GLY A 59 11.36 15.12 9.57
CA GLY A 59 12.43 14.17 9.93
C GLY A 59 11.94 12.74 10.17
N ALA A 60 10.69 12.43 9.84
CA ALA A 60 10.13 11.09 10.04
C ALA A 60 10.58 10.12 8.94
N THR A 61 10.78 8.86 9.34
CA THR A 61 10.99 7.73 8.43
C THR A 61 9.73 6.87 8.40
N VAL A 62 9.23 6.57 7.20
CA VAL A 62 8.08 5.68 7.00
C VAL A 62 8.57 4.29 6.62
N THR A 63 8.15 3.28 7.37
CA THR A 63 8.47 1.86 7.17
C THR A 63 7.19 1.03 7.22
N ILE A 64 7.10 -0.02 6.39
CA ILE A 64 6.06 -1.04 6.50
C ILE A 64 6.69 -2.29 7.09
N THR A 65 6.04 -2.82 8.11
CA THR A 65 6.38 -4.09 8.73
C THR A 65 5.19 -5.01 8.58
N VAL A 66 5.41 -6.22 8.08
CA VAL A 66 4.40 -7.28 8.02
C VAL A 66 4.57 -8.10 9.29
N GLY A 67 3.59 -8.04 10.19
CA GLY A 67 3.54 -8.94 11.34
C GLY A 67 3.13 -10.35 10.89
N ASP A 68 3.59 -11.36 11.63
CA ASP A 68 3.02 -12.70 11.49
C ASP A 68 1.55 -12.61 11.93
N ARG A 69 0.63 -12.98 11.05
CA ARG A 69 -0.76 -13.14 11.46
C ARG A 69 -0.85 -14.51 12.10
N ASP A 70 -0.45 -14.58 13.38
CA ASP A 70 -0.73 -15.74 14.23
C ASP A 70 -2.22 -16.10 14.12
N GLY A 71 -2.47 -17.39 13.89
CA GLY A 71 -3.73 -17.94 13.43
C GLY A 71 -4.97 -17.46 14.17
N ALA A 72 -5.94 -16.96 13.41
CA ALA A 72 -7.34 -17.01 13.82
C ALA A 72 -7.85 -18.43 13.53
N VAL A 73 -7.83 -19.26 14.59
CA VAL A 73 -8.68 -20.44 14.78
C VAL A 73 -10.16 -20.06 14.77
#